data_AF-A0A1Y1MJG3-F1
#
_entry.id   AF-A0A1Y1MJG3-F1
#
_cell.length_a   1.000
_cell.length_b   1.000
_cell.length_c   1.000
_cell.angle_alpha   90.00
_cell.angle_beta   90.00
_cell.angle_gamma   90.00
#
_symmetry.space_group_name_H-M   'P 1'
#
loop_
_entity.id
_entity.type
_entity.pdbx_description
1 polymer ?
#
loop_
_entity_poly.entity_id
_entity_poly.type
_entity_poly.pdbx_seq_one_letter_code
_entity_poly.pdbx_strand_id
1 'polypeptide(L)'
;LQLIAPNIPWLEYLNSVLNVTNITIEASDLIILQVAPSYFSELEKLLNNTPKRVLANYLMWKVVESSIPYLTEKLLNNSTQYKNSTFRWKKCVSFTLESMPTATSVLYIRKHFNENVKQHVVEMVSDIRKEFVNMVKRTDWMDGDTKQHALEKAAAMSSYIAYPDEFVLDEKLE
;
A
#
# COMPACT_ATOMS: atom_id res chain seq x y z
N LEU A 1 -11.35 16.15 11.74
CA LEU A 1 -11.15 16.53 10.32
C LEU A 1 -11.94 17.79 9.94
N GLN A 2 -13.26 17.82 10.15
CA GLN A 2 -14.11 18.99 9.87
C GLN A 2 -13.63 20.29 10.53
N LEU A 3 -13.11 20.23 11.76
CA LEU A 3 -12.54 21.40 12.44
C LEU A 3 -11.25 21.94 11.81
N ILE A 4 -10.51 21.11 11.07
CA ILE A 4 -9.19 21.44 10.52
C ILE A 4 -9.31 22.00 9.10
N ALA A 5 -10.25 21.46 8.31
CA ALA A 5 -10.56 21.89 6.94
C ALA A 5 -12.09 21.96 6.75
N PRO A 6 -12.74 23.06 7.16
CA PRO A 6 -14.19 23.14 7.25
C PRO A 6 -14.91 23.28 5.91
N ASN A 7 -14.27 23.78 4.84
CA ASN A 7 -14.95 23.98 3.57
C ASN A 7 -15.15 22.69 2.76
N ILE A 8 -14.57 21.58 3.19
CA ILE A 8 -14.82 20.28 2.62
C ILE A 8 -15.93 19.61 3.45
N PRO A 9 -17.06 19.20 2.84
CA PRO A 9 -18.11 18.45 3.53
C PRO A 9 -17.66 17.00 3.70
N TRP A 10 -16.77 16.75 4.68
CA TRP A 10 -16.08 15.45 4.82
C TRP A 10 -17.04 14.28 5.04
N LEU A 11 -18.10 14.47 5.82
CA LEU A 11 -19.06 13.41 6.11
C LEU A 11 -19.81 12.98 4.84
N GLU A 12 -20.26 13.94 4.03
CA GLU A 12 -20.91 13.67 2.75
C GLU A 12 -19.93 13.05 1.75
N TYR A 13 -18.72 13.60 1.66
CA TYR A 13 -17.68 13.10 0.78
C TYR A 13 -17.35 11.64 1.09
N LEU A 14 -17.05 11.31 2.35
CA LEU A 14 -16.68 9.96 2.75
C LEU A 14 -17.84 8.97 2.56
N ASN A 15 -19.07 9.36 2.91
CA ASN A 15 -20.25 8.52 2.64
C ASN A 15 -20.51 8.33 1.15
N SER A 16 -20.24 9.34 0.31
CA SER A 16 -20.38 9.20 -1.15
C SER A 16 -19.36 8.22 -1.75
N VAL A 17 -18.12 8.26 -1.26
CA VAL A 17 -17.04 7.34 -1.70
C VAL A 17 -17.35 5.92 -1.23
N LEU A 18 -17.91 5.76 -0.04
CA LEU A 18 -18.25 4.46 0.55
C LEU A 18 -19.65 3.96 0.18
N ASN A 19 -20.43 4.68 -0.62
CA ASN A 19 -21.80 4.28 -0.97
C ASN A 19 -21.86 2.92 -1.71
N VAL A 20 -20.77 2.49 -2.33
CA VAL A 20 -20.64 1.16 -2.95
C VAL A 20 -20.48 0.03 -1.90
N THR A 21 -20.34 0.40 -0.64
CA THR A 21 -20.22 -0.50 0.50
C THR A 21 -21.46 -0.33 1.39
N ASN A 22 -21.87 -1.37 2.11
CA ASN A 22 -22.97 -1.28 3.09
C ASN A 22 -22.53 -0.60 4.41
N ILE A 23 -21.57 0.32 4.34
CA ILE A 23 -20.97 1.00 5.50
C ILE A 23 -21.38 2.47 5.45
N THR A 24 -21.90 2.98 6.55
CA THR A 24 -22.19 4.40 6.74
C THR A 24 -21.27 4.96 7.82
N ILE A 25 -20.63 6.08 7.52
CA ILE A 25 -19.77 6.79 8.47
C ILE A 25 -20.61 7.82 9.22
N GLU A 26 -20.45 7.84 10.54
CA GLU A 26 -21.03 8.81 11.45
C GLU A 26 -20.00 9.89 11.85
N ALA A 27 -20.47 11.03 12.33
CA ALA A 27 -19.59 12.12 12.76
C ALA A 27 -18.71 11.77 13.99
N SER A 28 -19.11 10.76 14.77
CA SER A 28 -18.36 10.22 15.91
C SER A 28 -17.24 9.26 15.54
N ASP A 29 -17.16 8.84 14.27
CA ASP A 29 -16.17 7.85 13.85
C ASP A 29 -14.74 8.41 13.90
N LEU A 30 -13.83 7.57 14.38
CA LEU A 30 -12.42 7.92 14.48
C LEU A 30 -11.75 7.85 13.10
N ILE A 31 -11.30 9.00 12.61
CA ILE A 31 -10.53 9.10 11.36
C ILE A 31 -9.05 9.27 11.71
N ILE A 32 -8.23 8.28 11.32
CA ILE A 32 -6.77 8.32 11.48
C ILE A 32 -6.16 9.05 10.29
N LEU A 33 -5.49 10.19 10.54
CA LEU A 33 -4.77 10.94 9.52
C LEU A 33 -3.31 10.47 9.49
N GLN A 34 -2.89 9.83 8.39
CA GLN A 34 -1.48 9.42 8.19
C GLN A 34 -0.55 10.60 7.85
N VAL A 35 -1.12 11.73 7.43
CA VAL A 35 -0.39 12.95 7.09
C VAL A 35 -0.51 13.95 8.23
N ALA A 36 0.53 14.78 8.40
CA ALA A 36 0.53 15.85 9.40
C ALA A 36 -0.75 16.71 9.31
N PRO A 37 -1.43 17.00 10.44
CA PRO A 37 -2.65 17.81 10.44
C PRO A 37 -2.50 19.18 9.75
N SER A 38 -1.29 19.75 9.77
CA SER A 38 -0.96 21.01 9.09
C SER A 38 -1.21 20.98 7.58
N TYR A 39 -1.09 19.81 6.94
CA TYR A 39 -1.39 19.67 5.51
C TYR A 39 -2.83 20.10 5.20
N PHE A 40 -3.79 19.68 6.01
CA PHE A 40 -5.20 20.00 5.79
C PHE A 40 -5.51 21.47 6.04
N SER A 41 -4.86 22.09 7.03
CA SER A 41 -4.97 23.54 7.27
C SER A 41 -4.41 24.37 6.12
N GLU A 42 -3.28 23.97 5.54
CA GLU A 42 -2.70 24.67 4.39
C GLU A 42 -3.47 24.40 3.10
N LEU A 43 -3.98 23.17 2.92
CA LEU A 43 -4.87 22.83 1.81
C LEU A 43 -6.12 23.71 1.81
N GLU A 44 -6.75 23.89 2.98
CA GLU A 44 -7.91 24.76 3.14
C GLU A 44 -7.62 26.20 2.67
N LYS A 45 -6.49 26.76 3.10
CA LYS A 45 -6.05 28.10 2.66
C LYS A 45 -5.85 28.15 1.15
N LEU A 46 -5.21 27.13 0.58
CA LEU A 46 -4.96 27.05 -0.85
C LEU A 46 -6.26 26.97 -1.65
N LEU A 47 -7.21 26.13 -1.22
CA LEU A 47 -8.52 25.98 -1.86
C LEU A 47 -9.31 27.29 -1.83
N ASN A 48 -9.27 28.03 -0.72
CA ASN A 48 -9.95 29.32 -0.58
C ASN A 48 -9.33 30.43 -1.42
N ASN A 49 -8.01 30.41 -1.60
CA ASN A 49 -7.28 31.43 -2.34
C ASN A 49 -7.17 31.14 -3.85
N THR A 50 -7.59 29.95 -4.30
CA THR A 50 -7.44 29.54 -5.70
C THR A 50 -8.77 29.65 -6.45
N PRO A 51 -8.82 30.29 -7.63
CA PRO A 51 -10.04 30.36 -8.43
C PRO A 51 -10.59 28.97 -8.78
N LYS A 52 -11.91 28.78 -8.68
CA LYS A 52 -12.58 27.50 -8.97
C LYS A 52 -12.20 26.90 -10.33
N ARG A 53 -11.98 27.73 -11.36
CA ARG A 53 -11.53 27.28 -12.69
C ARG A 53 -10.15 26.63 -12.66
N VAL A 54 -9.22 27.17 -11.86
CA VAL A 54 -7.87 26.62 -11.72
C VAL A 54 -7.92 25.28 -10.98
N LEU A 55 -8.74 25.19 -9.93
CA LEU A 55 -8.98 23.92 -9.21
C LEU A 55 -9.58 22.86 -10.15
N ALA A 56 -10.61 23.21 -10.91
CA ALA A 56 -11.23 22.30 -11.88
C ALA A 56 -10.23 21.83 -12.96
N ASN A 57 -9.42 22.74 -13.49
CA ASN A 57 -8.37 22.40 -14.45
C ASN A 57 -7.32 21.47 -13.85
N TYR A 58 -6.89 21.71 -12.61
CA TYR A 58 -5.94 20.85 -11.90
C TYR A 58 -6.51 19.43 -11.70
N LEU A 59 -7.75 19.31 -11.23
CA LEU A 59 -8.40 18.01 -11.05
C LEU A 59 -8.56 17.28 -12.39
N MET A 60 -8.99 17.98 -13.44
CA MET A 60 -9.09 17.39 -14.78
C MET A 60 -7.72 16.97 -15.32
N TRP A 61 -6.68 17.78 -15.08
CA TRP A 61 -5.32 17.42 -15.45
C TRP A 61 -4.86 16.15 -14.75
N LYS A 62 -5.20 15.94 -13.47
CA LYS A 62 -4.90 14.69 -12.76
C LYS A 62 -5.59 13.47 -13.38
N VAL A 63 -6.83 13.62 -13.83
CA VAL A 63 -7.53 12.57 -14.58
C VAL A 63 -6.82 12.28 -15.90
N VAL A 64 -6.47 13.32 -16.67
CA VAL A 64 -5.73 13.19 -17.94
C VAL A 64 -4.38 12.51 -17.70
N GLU A 65 -3.60 12.97 -16.72
CA GLU A 65 -2.30 12.42 -16.33
C GLU A 65 -2.40 10.93 -15.99
N SER A 66 -3.39 10.53 -15.19
CA SER A 66 -3.63 9.13 -14.85
C SER A 66 -4.08 8.27 -16.04
N SER A 67 -4.67 8.90 -17.07
CA SER A 67 -5.16 8.22 -18.27
C SER A 67 -4.09 8.02 -19.34
N ILE A 68 -3.04 8.85 -19.35
CA ILE A 68 -1.95 8.83 -20.35
C ILE A 68 -1.42 7.41 -20.65
N PRO A 69 -1.16 6.52 -19.66
CA PRO A 69 -0.66 5.18 -19.93
C PRO A 69 -1.55 4.31 -20.84
N TYR A 70 -2.84 4.64 -20.94
CA TYR A 70 -3.86 3.90 -21.69
C TYR A 70 -4.23 4.55 -23.03
N LEU A 71 -3.65 5.71 -23.35
CA LEU A 71 -3.94 6.46 -24.57
C LEU A 71 -3.04 6.05 -25.74
N THR A 72 -3.22 6.72 -26.88
CA THR A 72 -2.47 6.45 -28.11
C THR A 72 -0.96 6.66 -27.93
N GLU A 73 -0.18 5.93 -28.73
CA GLU A 73 1.29 6.00 -28.70
C GLU A 73 1.84 7.41 -28.92
N LYS A 74 1.13 8.25 -29.69
CA LYS A 74 1.48 9.67 -29.88
C LYS A 74 1.49 10.46 -28.57
N LEU A 75 0.49 10.26 -27.72
CA LEU A 75 0.40 10.93 -26.41
C LEU A 75 1.35 10.30 -25.39
N LEU A 76 1.52 8.99 -25.46
CA LEU A 76 2.47 8.24 -24.64
C LEU A 76 3.91 8.74 -24.88
N ASN A 77 4.34 8.82 -26.15
CA ASN A 77 5.70 9.23 -26.53
C ASN A 77 6.02 10.67 -26.09
N ASN A 78 5.04 11.57 -26.11
CA ASN A 78 5.20 12.93 -25.59
C ASN A 78 5.35 12.96 -24.06
N SER A 79 4.67 12.06 -23.33
CA SER A 79 4.81 11.94 -21.86
C SER A 79 6.09 11.22 -21.42
N THR A 80 6.64 10.35 -22.27
CA THR A 80 7.82 9.51 -21.96
C THR A 80 9.13 10.03 -22.55
N GLN A 81 9.18 11.22 -23.15
CA GLN A 81 10.44 11.82 -23.63
C GLN A 81 11.53 11.89 -22.52
N TYR A 82 11.13 11.86 -21.25
CA TYR A 82 12.03 11.85 -20.08
C TYR A 82 12.24 10.48 -19.42
N LYS A 83 11.50 9.44 -19.81
CA LYS A 83 11.61 8.08 -19.22
C LYS A 83 11.97 7.10 -20.34
N ASN A 84 13.22 6.62 -20.34
CA ASN A 84 13.71 5.52 -21.18
C ASN A 84 12.58 4.54 -21.48
N SER A 85 12.13 4.51 -22.73
CA SER A 85 10.91 3.81 -23.12
C SER A 85 11.06 2.31 -22.82
N THR A 86 10.48 1.84 -21.73
CA THR A 86 10.40 0.41 -21.45
C THR A 86 9.61 -0.26 -22.57
N PHE A 87 10.15 -1.35 -23.12
CA PHE A 87 9.48 -2.13 -24.16
C PHE A 87 8.02 -2.45 -23.80
N ARG A 88 7.12 -2.42 -24.79
CA ARG A 88 5.67 -2.59 -24.59
C ARG A 88 5.32 -3.82 -23.76
N TRP A 89 5.98 -4.96 -24.02
CA TRP A 89 5.73 -6.19 -23.27
C TRP A 89 6.02 -6.04 -21.76
N LYS A 90 7.04 -5.27 -21.37
CA LYS A 90 7.36 -5.01 -19.96
C LYS A 90 6.27 -4.18 -19.29
N LYS A 91 5.70 -3.20 -20.00
CA LYS A 91 4.58 -2.40 -19.50
C LYS A 91 3.35 -3.27 -19.27
N CYS A 92 3.03 -4.15 -20.22
CA CYS A 92 1.93 -5.09 -20.08
C CYS A 92 2.14 -6.04 -18.88
N VAL A 93 3.35 -6.59 -18.72
CA VAL A 93 3.68 -7.43 -17.56
C VAL A 93 3.51 -6.67 -16.24
N SER A 94 4.05 -5.44 -16.12
CA SER A 94 3.89 -4.61 -14.92
C SER A 94 2.42 -4.35 -14.60
N PHE A 95 1.65 -3.96 -15.62
CA PHE A 95 0.23 -3.68 -15.46
C PHE A 95 -0.56 -4.91 -15.00
N THR A 96 -0.28 -6.10 -15.56
CA THR A 96 -0.92 -7.34 -15.12
C THR A 96 -0.52 -7.72 -13.70
N LEU A 97 0.74 -7.52 -13.31
CA LEU A 97 1.21 -7.77 -11.94
C LEU A 97 0.52 -6.84 -10.92
N GLU A 98 0.33 -5.57 -11.26
CA GLU A 98 -0.35 -4.58 -10.41
C GLU A 98 -1.86 -4.82 -10.33
N SER A 99 -2.49 -5.18 -11.45
CA SER A 99 -3.95 -5.35 -11.52
C SER A 99 -4.42 -6.69 -10.97
N MET A 100 -3.61 -7.75 -11.12
CA MET A 100 -3.96 -9.12 -10.75
C MET A 100 -2.80 -9.80 -9.99
N PRO A 101 -2.37 -9.25 -8.85
CA PRO A 101 -1.19 -9.73 -8.13
C PRO A 101 -1.34 -11.20 -7.69
N THR A 102 -2.52 -11.60 -7.21
CA THR A 102 -2.78 -12.97 -6.77
C THR A 102 -2.67 -13.97 -7.92
N ALA A 103 -3.41 -13.74 -9.01
CA ALA A 103 -3.43 -14.65 -10.16
C ALA A 103 -2.04 -14.81 -10.80
N THR A 104 -1.33 -13.70 -10.98
CA THR A 104 0.03 -13.73 -11.53
C THR A 104 1.03 -14.42 -10.60
N SER A 105 0.91 -14.22 -9.28
CA SER A 105 1.76 -14.91 -8.30
C SER A 105 1.54 -16.41 -8.30
N VAL A 106 0.28 -16.88 -8.32
CA VAL A 106 -0.06 -18.31 -8.38
C VAL A 106 0.54 -18.97 -9.62
N LEU A 107 0.40 -18.34 -10.79
CA LEU A 107 0.97 -18.85 -12.04
C LEU A 107 2.50 -18.96 -11.96
N TYR A 108 3.16 -17.97 -11.36
CA TYR A 108 4.60 -18.00 -11.17
C TYR A 108 5.02 -19.11 -10.21
N ILE A 109 4.35 -19.25 -9.07
CA ILE A 109 4.65 -20.25 -8.03
C ILE A 109 4.56 -21.66 -8.61
N ARG A 110 3.45 -21.98 -9.29
CA ARG A 110 3.22 -23.31 -9.90
C ARG A 110 4.29 -23.71 -10.90
N LYS A 111 4.86 -22.73 -11.62
CA LYS A 111 5.79 -23.00 -12.72
C LYS A 111 7.26 -22.95 -12.29
N HIS A 112 7.59 -22.10 -11.32
CA HIS A 112 8.98 -21.73 -11.06
C HIS A 112 9.41 -21.89 -9.61
N PHE A 113 8.49 -22.02 -8.66
CA PHE A 113 8.85 -22.06 -7.25
C PHE A 113 9.12 -23.49 -6.79
N ASN A 114 10.23 -23.68 -6.08
CA ASN A 114 10.60 -24.96 -5.46
C ASN A 114 10.26 -24.91 -3.96
N GLU A 115 9.37 -25.79 -3.52
CA GLU A 115 8.90 -25.86 -2.15
C GLU A 115 10.01 -26.11 -1.12
N ASN A 116 11.08 -26.83 -1.50
CA ASN A 116 12.24 -27.03 -0.63
C ASN A 116 12.92 -25.71 -0.26
N VAL A 117 12.86 -24.70 -1.13
CA VAL A 117 13.41 -23.36 -0.83
C VAL A 117 12.58 -22.67 0.27
N LYS A 118 11.26 -22.86 0.28
CA LYS A 118 10.39 -22.31 1.35
C LYS A 118 10.80 -22.88 2.71
N GLN A 119 11.01 -24.19 2.80
CA GLN A 119 11.40 -24.85 4.06
C GLN A 119 12.74 -24.34 4.59
N HIS A 120 13.78 -24.26 3.75
CA HIS A 120 15.07 -23.72 4.18
C HIS A 120 14.98 -22.27 4.65
N VAL A 121 14.16 -21.43 4.01
CA VAL A 121 13.96 -20.04 4.44
C VAL A 121 13.18 -19.96 5.75
N VAL A 122 12.21 -20.85 5.98
CA VAL A 122 11.49 -20.97 7.26
C VAL A 122 12.46 -21.27 8.40
N GLU A 123 13.35 -22.25 8.20
CA GLU A 123 14.40 -22.58 9.18
C GLU A 123 15.33 -21.40 9.43
N MET A 124 15.81 -20.75 8.36
CA MET A 124 16.68 -19.57 8.46
C MET A 124 16.03 -18.42 9.25
N VAL A 125 14.76 -18.11 9.00
CA VAL A 125 14.03 -17.06 9.75
C VAL A 125 13.84 -17.46 11.21
N SER A 126 13.60 -18.74 11.49
CA SER A 126 13.52 -19.27 12.85
C SER A 126 14.84 -19.10 13.58
N ASP A 127 15.96 -19.41 12.94
CA ASP A 127 17.29 -19.31 13.55
C ASP A 127 17.70 -17.84 13.77
N ILE A 128 17.42 -16.95 12.82
CA ILE A 128 17.62 -15.50 13.01
C ILE A 128 16.81 -15.00 14.20
N ARG A 129 15.56 -15.46 14.37
CA ARG A 129 14.72 -15.06 15.50
C ARG A 129 15.27 -15.57 16.83
N LYS A 130 15.76 -16.81 16.89
CA LYS A 130 16.41 -17.37 18.09
C LYS A 130 17.64 -16.56 18.47
N GLU A 131 18.48 -16.21 17.49
CA GLU A 131 19.67 -15.41 17.75
C GLU A 131 19.33 -13.98 18.16
N PHE A 132 18.30 -13.36 17.59
CA PHE A 132 17.80 -12.07 18.06
C PHE A 132 17.37 -12.14 19.54
N VAL A 133 16.63 -13.17 19.93
CA VAL A 133 16.23 -13.40 21.33
C VAL A 133 17.46 -13.55 22.24
N ASN A 134 18.49 -14.27 21.80
CA ASN A 134 19.74 -14.42 22.54
C ASN A 134 20.48 -13.08 22.69
N MET A 135 20.49 -12.25 21.64
CA MET A 135 21.09 -10.91 21.67
C MET A 135 20.36 -9.99 22.65
N VAL A 136 19.02 -9.97 22.63
CA VAL A 136 18.21 -9.16 23.56
C VAL A 136 18.49 -9.54 25.02
N LYS A 137 18.64 -10.82 25.32
CA LYS A 137 18.97 -11.28 26.68
C LYS A 137 20.34 -10.77 27.14
N ARG A 138 21.34 -10.79 26.26
CA ARG A 138 22.73 -10.45 26.55
C ARG A 138 23.05 -8.96 26.51
N THR A 139 22.15 -8.11 26.01
CA THR A 139 22.47 -6.69 25.81
C THR A 139 22.48 -5.92 27.13
N ASP A 140 23.49 -5.09 27.37
CA ASP A 140 23.64 -4.39 28.66
C ASP A 140 22.96 -3.03 28.71
N TRP A 141 22.57 -2.47 27.56
CA TRP A 141 21.98 -1.12 27.49
C TRP A 141 20.47 -1.09 27.74
N MET A 142 19.79 -2.24 27.72
CA MET A 142 18.37 -2.36 28.02
C MET A 142 18.13 -2.82 29.47
N ASP A 143 17.19 -2.17 30.15
CA ASP A 143 16.68 -2.63 31.43
C ASP A 143 15.85 -3.93 31.30
N GLY A 144 15.55 -4.54 32.45
CA GLY A 144 14.84 -5.82 32.51
C GLY A 144 13.44 -5.80 31.91
N ASP A 145 12.67 -4.73 32.17
CA ASP A 145 11.28 -4.58 31.71
C ASP A 145 11.24 -4.40 30.19
N THR A 146 12.13 -3.58 29.65
CA THR A 146 12.29 -3.37 28.20
C THR A 146 12.71 -4.65 27.49
N LYS A 147 13.62 -5.44 28.08
CA LYS A 147 14.00 -6.76 27.54
C LYS A 147 12.81 -7.69 27.50
N GLN A 148 12.00 -7.75 28.57
CA GLN A 148 10.82 -8.61 28.63
C GLN A 148 9.83 -8.27 27.51
N HIS A 149 9.51 -6.98 27.31
CA HIS A 149 8.65 -6.54 26.22
C HIS A 149 9.23 -6.82 24.83
N ALA A 150 10.54 -6.66 24.65
CA ALA A 150 11.20 -7.00 23.40
C ALA A 150 11.10 -8.51 23.08
N LEU A 151 11.22 -9.37 24.09
CA LEU A 151 11.05 -10.82 23.96
C LEU A 151 9.62 -11.22 23.65
N GLU A 152 8.63 -10.62 24.33
CA GLU A 152 7.21 -10.82 24.05
C GLU A 152 6.88 -10.43 22.60
N LYS A 153 7.37 -9.28 22.15
CA LYS A 153 7.20 -8.84 20.76
C LYS A 153 7.84 -9.81 19.79
N ALA A 154 9.07 -10.26 20.04
CA ALA A 154 9.77 -11.21 19.18
C ALA A 154 9.03 -12.56 19.06
N ALA A 155 8.42 -13.02 20.16
CA ALA A 155 7.61 -14.23 20.18
C ALA A 155 6.31 -14.08 19.39
N ALA A 156 5.70 -12.89 19.41
CA ALA A 156 4.46 -12.58 18.70
C ALA A 156 4.64 -12.26 17.20
N MET A 157 5.87 -12.21 16.67
CA MET A 157 6.11 -11.89 15.26
C MET A 157 5.64 -13.02 14.33
N SER A 158 4.71 -12.71 13.43
CA SER A 158 4.34 -13.59 12.31
C SER A 158 5.38 -13.52 11.19
N SER A 159 5.63 -14.64 10.53
CA SER A 159 6.50 -14.72 9.35
C SER A 159 5.69 -15.11 8.11
N TYR A 160 5.74 -14.29 7.07
CA TYR A 160 5.14 -14.57 5.77
C TYR A 160 6.25 -14.89 4.78
N ILE A 161 6.39 -16.16 4.39
CA ILE A 161 7.50 -16.64 3.57
C ILE A 161 6.96 -17.13 2.23
N ALA A 162 7.45 -16.51 1.15
CA ALA A 162 7.10 -16.77 -0.24
C ALA A 162 5.63 -16.51 -0.59
N TYR A 163 4.71 -17.40 -0.19
CA TYR A 163 3.28 -17.32 -0.52
C TYR A 163 2.40 -17.93 0.56
N PRO A 164 1.14 -17.46 0.70
CA PRO A 164 0.14 -18.08 1.55
C PRO A 164 -0.17 -19.51 1.09
N ASP A 165 -0.36 -20.44 2.02
CA ASP A 165 -0.60 -21.85 1.69
C ASP A 165 -1.90 -22.05 0.89
N GLU A 166 -2.82 -21.08 0.90
CA GLU A 166 -4.01 -21.07 0.06
C GLU A 166 -3.70 -21.02 -1.44
N PHE A 167 -2.54 -20.51 -1.86
CA PHE A 167 -2.21 -20.32 -3.28
C PHE A 167 -1.96 -21.64 -4.03
N VAL A 168 -1.76 -22.74 -3.31
CA VAL A 168 -1.67 -24.10 -3.90
C VAL A 168 -3.02 -24.82 -3.98
N LEU A 169 -4.09 -24.25 -3.42
CA LEU A 169 -5.43 -24.84 -3.40
C LEU A 169 -6.32 -24.11 -4.43
N ASP A 170 -6.65 -24.77 -5.54
CA ASP A 170 -7.50 -24.19 -6.59
C ASP A 170 -8.87 -23.71 -6.05
N GLU A 171 -9.46 -24.44 -5.10
CA GLU A 171 -10.75 -24.13 -4.47
C GLU A 171 -10.76 -22.82 -3.66
N LYS A 172 -9.60 -22.27 -3.32
CA LYS A 172 -9.45 -21.03 -2.53
C LYS A 172 -9.07 -19.81 -3.38
N LEU A 173 -9.01 -19.97 -4.70
CA LEU A 173 -8.62 -18.92 -5.65
C LEU A 173 -9.82 -18.28 -6.38
N GLU A 174 -11.03 -18.77 -6.14
CA GLU A 174 -12.31 -18.19 -6.57
C GLU A 174 -12.87 -17.20 -5.53
#